data_AF-A0A524F2D3-F1
#
_entry.id   AF-A0A524F2D3-F1
#
_cell.length_a   1.000
_cell.length_b   1.000
_cell.length_c   1.000
_cell.angle_alpha   90.00
_cell.angle_beta   90.00
_cell.angle_gamma   90.00
#
_symmetry.space_group_name_H-M   'P 1'
#
loop_
_entity.id
_entity.type
_entity.pdbx_description
1 polymer ?
#
loop_
_entity_poly.entity_id
_entity_poly.type
_entity_poly.pdbx_seq_one_letter_code
_entity_poly.pdbx_strand_id
1 'polypeptide(L)'
;MVRFRFCNKYFIKNLREKGVVLRKSNIIELPNYDARELDLAFLLGYFDGDGTTGTSKITSGSKIFLEQIKDKYCISSKIHSKTSYGKSYDLYLGAKLFNEMLDNYKDSLKRKRIRFISEEERIQRIKHSTYNNGNLKKFTINNPFLANLVWKIPKTKIAEIYGVSDSLIGKYCRKWKIKSPSRGYWVRKRYIELEDKNNIG
;
A
#
# COMPACT_ATOMS: atom_id res chain seq x y z
N MET A 1 27.60 7.43 4.53
CA MET A 1 27.30 7.01 3.14
C MET A 1 28.32 5.97 2.74
N VAL A 2 27.91 4.72 2.53
CA VAL A 2 28.82 3.66 2.05
C VAL A 2 28.84 3.72 0.51
N ARG A 3 30.03 3.67 -0.09
CA ARG A 3 30.20 3.67 -1.55
C ARG A 3 30.98 2.43 -1.97
N PHE A 4 30.37 1.60 -2.79
CA PHE A 4 31.04 0.49 -3.46
C PHE A 4 31.63 0.97 -4.78
N ARG A 5 32.84 0.51 -5.12
CA ARG A 5 33.48 0.75 -6.41
C ARG A 5 33.76 -0.59 -7.07
N PHE A 6 33.34 -0.72 -8.32
CA PHE A 6 33.62 -1.88 -9.15
C PHE A 6 34.64 -1.50 -10.22
N CYS A 7 35.74 -2.23 -10.31
CA CYS A 7 36.81 -2.01 -11.31
C CYS A 7 36.89 -3.14 -12.35
N ASN A 8 35.92 -4.07 -12.34
CA ASN A 8 35.90 -5.19 -13.27
C ASN A 8 35.54 -4.71 -14.70
N LYS A 9 36.48 -4.87 -15.63
CA LYS A 9 36.34 -4.40 -17.03
C LYS A 9 35.20 -5.09 -17.77
N TYR A 10 35.00 -6.40 -17.55
CA TYR A 10 33.93 -7.17 -18.18
C TYR A 10 32.55 -6.71 -17.70
N PHE A 11 32.40 -6.50 -16.40
CA PHE A 11 31.16 -5.98 -15.81
C PHE A 11 30.82 -4.59 -16.35
N ILE A 12 31.79 -3.67 -16.40
CA ILE A 12 31.59 -2.33 -16.94
C ILE A 12 31.21 -2.37 -18.43
N LYS A 13 31.86 -3.24 -19.21
CA LYS A 13 31.53 -3.44 -20.64
C LYS A 13 30.08 -3.88 -20.80
N ASN A 14 29.64 -4.87 -20.02
CA ASN A 14 28.27 -5.38 -20.08
C ASN A 14 27.23 -4.30 -19.69
N LEU A 15 27.50 -3.52 -18.64
CA LEU A 15 26.62 -2.41 -18.25
C LEU A 15 26.45 -1.38 -19.39
N ARG A 16 27.54 -1.05 -20.09
CA ARG A 16 27.49 -0.14 -21.24
C ARG A 16 26.69 -0.71 -22.41
N GLU A 17 26.88 -1.98 -22.73
CA GLU A 17 26.09 -2.69 -23.76
C GLU A 17 24.60 -2.70 -23.42
N LYS A 18 24.25 -2.64 -22.13
CA LYS A 18 22.87 -2.54 -21.62
C LYS A 18 22.40 -1.11 -21.38
N GLY A 19 23.11 -0.10 -21.90
CA GLY A 19 22.66 1.30 -21.90
C GLY A 19 23.00 2.11 -20.64
N VAL A 20 23.78 1.55 -19.70
CA VAL A 20 24.23 2.29 -18.51
C VAL A 20 25.37 3.24 -18.90
N VAL A 21 25.17 4.53 -18.62
CA VAL A 21 26.15 5.59 -18.88
C VAL A 21 27.01 5.89 -17.66
N LEU A 22 28.30 6.19 -17.87
CA LEU A 22 29.26 6.44 -16.78
C LEU A 22 29.11 7.81 -16.10
N ARG A 23 28.26 8.70 -16.63
CA ARG A 23 28.00 10.02 -16.08
C ARG A 23 26.54 10.12 -15.67
N LYS A 24 26.25 10.99 -14.70
CA LYS A 24 24.87 11.28 -14.31
C LYS A 24 24.09 11.75 -15.55
N SER A 25 23.02 11.04 -15.87
CA SER A 25 22.17 11.31 -17.03
C SER A 25 20.70 11.18 -16.63
N ASN A 26 19.85 12.00 -17.26
CA ASN A 26 18.40 11.87 -17.19
C ASN A 26 17.85 11.07 -18.40
N ILE A 27 18.75 10.61 -19.27
CA ILE A 27 18.47 9.82 -20.46
C ILE A 27 19.00 8.43 -20.15
N ILE A 28 18.16 7.63 -19.50
CA ILE A 28 18.35 6.21 -19.27
C ILE A 28 17.16 5.50 -19.91
N GLU A 29 17.40 4.33 -20.46
CA GLU A 29 16.37 3.50 -21.10
C GLU A 29 16.26 2.17 -20.37
N LEU A 30 15.09 1.54 -20.46
CA LEU A 30 14.85 0.23 -19.91
C LEU A 30 15.66 -0.80 -20.71
N PRO A 31 16.59 -1.55 -20.08
CA PRO A 31 17.34 -2.57 -20.79
C PRO A 31 16.38 -3.62 -21.35
N ASN A 32 16.62 -4.04 -22.59
CA ASN A 32 15.91 -5.17 -23.15
C ASN A 32 16.61 -6.48 -22.73
N TYR A 33 15.91 -7.28 -21.96
CA TYR A 33 16.25 -8.67 -21.71
C TYR A 33 15.26 -9.54 -22.48
N ASP A 34 15.76 -10.55 -23.20
CA ASP A 34 14.92 -11.51 -23.93
C ASP A 34 14.18 -12.49 -22.99
N ALA A 35 14.27 -12.27 -21.67
CA ALA A 35 13.67 -13.09 -20.64
C ALA A 35 12.99 -12.23 -19.56
N ARG A 36 11.70 -12.51 -19.31
CA ARG A 36 10.89 -11.83 -18.31
C ARG A 36 11.48 -11.91 -16.90
N GLU A 37 12.07 -13.04 -16.55
CA GLU A 37 12.73 -13.24 -15.24
C GLU A 37 13.83 -12.20 -15.00
N LEU A 38 14.63 -11.89 -16.03
CA LEU A 38 15.69 -10.89 -15.95
C LEU A 38 15.12 -9.47 -15.88
N ASP A 39 14.02 -9.21 -16.59
CA ASP A 39 13.33 -7.91 -16.49
C ASP A 39 12.78 -7.66 -15.09
N LEU A 40 12.18 -8.69 -14.46
CA LEU A 40 11.65 -8.62 -13.10
C LEU A 40 12.78 -8.48 -12.07
N ALA A 41 13.89 -9.21 -12.25
CA ALA A 41 15.06 -9.08 -11.41
C ALA A 41 15.69 -7.68 -11.50
N PHE A 42 15.81 -7.13 -12.72
CA PHE A 42 16.27 -5.76 -12.93
C PHE A 42 15.35 -4.74 -12.27
N LEU A 43 14.03 -4.87 -12.46
CA LEU A 43 13.06 -3.94 -11.89
C LEU A 43 13.04 -4.00 -10.35
N LEU A 44 13.22 -5.19 -9.75
CA LEU A 44 13.38 -5.34 -8.31
C LEU A 44 14.69 -4.69 -7.82
N GLY A 45 15.79 -4.89 -8.55
CA GLY A 45 17.07 -4.24 -8.23
C GLY A 45 16.98 -2.72 -8.29
N TYR A 46 16.29 -2.19 -9.30
CA TYR A 46 16.00 -0.75 -9.40
C TYR A 46 15.13 -0.28 -8.24
N PHE A 47 14.09 -1.04 -7.86
CA PHE A 47 13.27 -0.73 -6.68
C PHE A 47 14.10 -0.75 -5.39
N ASP A 48 15.05 -1.65 -5.24
CA ASP A 48 15.93 -1.71 -4.08
C ASP A 48 16.86 -0.49 -3.97
N GLY A 49 17.27 0.08 -5.10
CA GLY A 49 17.95 1.38 -5.17
C GLY A 49 17.00 2.54 -4.88
N ASP A 50 16.05 2.78 -5.78
CA ASP A 50 15.29 4.04 -5.91
C ASP A 50 13.79 3.91 -5.59
N GLY A 51 13.36 2.74 -5.09
CA GLY A 51 11.99 2.50 -4.63
C GLY A 51 11.71 3.00 -3.21
N THR A 52 10.44 3.33 -2.95
CA THR A 52 9.95 3.80 -1.65
C THR A 52 9.36 2.65 -0.83
N THR A 53 9.94 2.37 0.35
CA THR A 53 9.45 1.34 1.28
C THR A 53 7.97 1.54 1.64
N GLY A 54 7.22 0.44 1.74
CA GLY A 54 5.79 0.46 2.07
C GLY A 54 4.87 0.80 0.90
N THR A 55 5.44 1.01 -0.29
CA THR A 55 4.70 1.34 -1.51
C THR A 55 5.29 0.57 -2.69
N SER A 56 4.55 0.43 -3.79
CA SER A 56 5.07 -0.11 -5.06
C SER A 56 5.72 0.98 -5.93
N LYS A 57 6.18 2.08 -5.32
CA LYS A 57 6.57 3.29 -6.02
C LYS A 57 8.05 3.31 -6.33
N ILE A 58 8.40 3.59 -7.58
CA ILE A 58 9.76 3.91 -8.02
C ILE A 58 9.85 5.37 -8.42
N THR A 59 11.04 5.96 -8.25
CA THR A 59 11.34 7.32 -8.67
C THR A 59 12.47 7.32 -9.70
N SER A 60 12.38 8.17 -10.73
CA SER A 60 13.45 8.37 -11.71
C SER A 60 13.54 9.82 -12.16
N GLY A 61 14.75 10.27 -12.52
CA GLY A 61 14.95 11.52 -13.26
C GLY A 61 14.56 11.41 -14.73
N SER A 62 14.46 10.19 -15.27
CA SER A 62 14.07 9.93 -16.66
C SER A 62 12.60 9.57 -16.76
N LYS A 63 11.81 10.44 -17.41
CA LYS A 63 10.40 10.15 -17.70
C LYS A 63 10.26 9.00 -18.70
N ILE A 64 11.13 8.98 -19.71
CA ILE A 64 11.14 7.99 -20.80
C ILE A 64 11.31 6.58 -20.22
N PHE A 65 12.25 6.39 -19.29
CA PHE A 65 12.44 5.12 -18.59
C PHE A 65 11.16 4.61 -17.90
N LEU A 66 10.43 5.51 -17.21
CA LEU A 66 9.18 5.14 -16.55
C LEU A 66 8.04 4.88 -17.54
N GLU A 67 8.01 5.58 -18.67
CA GLU A 67 7.07 5.32 -19.77
C GLU A 67 7.32 3.93 -20.39
N GLN A 68 8.58 3.57 -20.64
CA GLN A 68 8.95 2.24 -21.13
C GLN A 68 8.55 1.11 -20.17
N ILE A 69 8.77 1.29 -18.86
CA ILE A 69 8.29 0.33 -17.84
C ILE A 69 6.76 0.25 -17.87
N LYS A 70 6.10 1.40 -17.91
CA LYS A 70 4.65 1.46 -17.95
C LYS A 70 4.07 0.70 -19.13
N ASP A 71 4.64 0.88 -20.31
CA ASP A 71 4.17 0.25 -21.54
C ASP A 71 4.48 -1.26 -21.53
N LYS A 72 5.72 -1.64 -21.18
CA LYS A 72 6.16 -3.06 -21.14
C LYS A 72 5.31 -3.92 -20.21
N TYR A 73 4.83 -3.35 -19.10
CA TYR A 73 4.03 -4.06 -18.10
C TYR A 73 2.55 -3.66 -18.08
N CYS A 74 2.09 -2.90 -19.07
CA CYS A 74 0.72 -2.42 -19.19
C CYS A 74 0.17 -1.77 -17.90
N ILE A 75 0.98 -0.93 -17.26
CA ILE A 75 0.66 -0.31 -15.97
C ILE A 75 -0.36 0.82 -16.17
N SER A 76 -1.49 0.74 -15.49
CA SER A 76 -2.56 1.75 -15.60
C SER A 76 -2.27 3.06 -14.84
N SER A 77 -1.38 3.01 -13.84
CA SER A 77 -1.08 4.18 -13.01
C SER A 77 -0.46 5.32 -13.80
N LYS A 78 -0.72 6.56 -13.36
CA LYS A 78 -0.16 7.76 -14.00
C LYS A 78 1.26 8.01 -13.47
N ILE A 79 2.09 8.60 -14.32
CA ILE A 79 3.40 9.11 -13.91
C ILE A 79 3.20 10.50 -13.32
N HIS A 80 3.71 10.72 -12.11
CA HIS A 80 3.57 11.98 -11.39
C HIS A 80 4.90 12.73 -11.39
N SER A 81 4.90 14.01 -11.76
CA SER A 81 6.09 14.87 -11.62
C SER A 81 6.27 15.35 -10.19
N LYS A 82 7.53 15.46 -9.75
CA LYS A 82 7.92 16.09 -8.49
C LYS A 82 8.61 17.43 -8.75
N THR A 83 8.30 18.42 -7.93
CA THR A 83 8.87 19.78 -8.00
C THR A 83 9.91 20.07 -6.91
N SER A 84 10.04 19.22 -5.90
CA SER A 84 10.75 19.55 -4.66
C SER A 84 12.28 19.50 -4.74
N TYR A 85 12.86 18.63 -5.59
CA TYR A 85 14.32 18.40 -5.67
C TYR A 85 14.79 18.08 -7.09
N GLY A 86 14.59 19.02 -8.02
CA GLY A 86 14.87 18.83 -9.44
C GLY A 86 13.81 17.98 -10.16
N LYS A 87 13.93 17.91 -11.49
CA LYS A 87 12.94 17.24 -12.35
C LYS A 87 13.02 15.71 -12.13
N SER A 88 12.07 15.17 -11.38
CA SER A 88 11.94 13.74 -11.14
C SER A 88 10.48 13.30 -11.26
N TYR A 89 10.29 12.00 -11.43
CA TYR A 89 9.01 11.39 -11.75
C TYR A 89 8.80 10.15 -10.89
N ASP A 90 7.57 9.95 -10.43
CA ASP A 90 7.14 8.79 -9.65
C ASP A 90 6.18 7.92 -10.49
N LEU A 91 6.37 6.59 -10.42
CA LEU A 91 5.47 5.59 -11.01
C LEU A 91 5.11 4.54 -9.95
N TYR A 92 3.83 4.16 -9.90
CA TYR A 92 3.34 3.06 -9.05
C TYR A 92 3.19 1.79 -9.87
N LEU A 93 3.95 0.76 -9.53
CA LEU A 93 3.96 -0.51 -10.26
C LEU A 93 2.68 -1.34 -10.08
N GLY A 94 1.93 -1.11 -9.00
CA GLY A 94 0.74 -1.89 -8.66
C GLY A 94 1.08 -3.18 -7.92
N ALA A 95 0.10 -3.73 -7.19
CA ALA A 95 0.30 -4.89 -6.31
C ALA A 95 0.71 -6.16 -7.07
N LYS A 96 0.08 -6.42 -8.23
CA LYS A 96 0.31 -7.62 -9.03
C LYS A 96 1.77 -7.72 -9.49
N LEU A 97 2.24 -6.72 -10.24
CA LEU A 97 3.62 -6.67 -10.72
C LEU A 97 4.62 -6.65 -9.56
N PHE A 98 4.30 -5.91 -8.48
CA PHE A 98 5.19 -5.83 -7.33
C PHE A 98 5.41 -7.18 -6.66
N ASN A 99 4.34 -7.92 -6.40
CA ASN A 99 4.43 -9.25 -5.81
C ASN A 99 5.13 -10.24 -6.77
N GLU A 100 4.87 -10.14 -8.07
CA GLU A 100 5.54 -10.97 -9.09
C GLU A 100 7.06 -10.78 -9.07
N MET A 101 7.54 -9.54 -8.97
CA MET A 101 8.97 -9.27 -8.82
C MET A 101 9.57 -9.89 -7.56
N LEU A 102 8.85 -9.81 -6.42
CA LEU A 102 9.31 -10.40 -5.16
C LEU A 102 9.39 -11.92 -5.25
N ASP A 103 8.49 -12.56 -6.00
CA ASP A 103 8.45 -14.01 -6.14
C ASP A 103 9.52 -14.52 -7.09
N ASN A 104 9.82 -13.73 -8.13
CA ASN A 104 10.87 -14.00 -9.10
C ASN A 104 12.27 -14.01 -8.46
N TYR A 105 12.54 -13.09 -7.53
CA TYR A 105 13.87 -12.99 -6.90
C TYR A 105 13.78 -12.86 -5.38
N LYS A 106 14.30 -13.87 -4.67
CA LYS A 106 14.19 -13.99 -3.21
C LYS A 106 15.15 -13.06 -2.47
N ASP A 107 16.30 -12.78 -3.05
CA ASP A 107 17.41 -12.10 -2.39
C ASP A 107 17.37 -10.59 -2.62
N SER A 108 16.49 -9.89 -1.89
CA SER A 108 16.37 -8.44 -1.96
C SER A 108 16.34 -7.82 -0.57
N LEU A 109 16.41 -6.49 -0.48
CA LEU A 109 16.43 -5.78 0.81
C LEU A 109 15.18 -6.11 1.64
N LYS A 110 15.33 -6.85 2.76
CA LYS A 110 14.22 -7.31 3.62
C LYS A 110 13.20 -6.22 3.94
N ARG A 111 13.66 -5.01 4.29
CA ARG A 111 12.80 -3.84 4.61
C ARG A 111 11.91 -3.38 3.45
N LYS A 112 12.25 -3.72 2.21
CA LYS A 112 11.53 -3.36 0.98
C LYS A 112 10.60 -4.46 0.47
N ARG A 113 10.67 -5.68 1.04
CA ARG A 113 9.86 -6.84 0.67
C ARG A 113 8.49 -6.86 1.35
N ILE A 114 7.71 -5.81 1.16
CA ILE A 114 6.35 -5.72 1.72
C ILE A 114 5.36 -6.15 0.64
N ARG A 115 4.75 -7.33 0.82
CA ARG A 115 3.72 -7.83 -0.10
C ARG A 115 2.45 -7.02 0.00
N PHE A 116 1.88 -6.68 -1.15
CA PHE A 116 0.58 -6.02 -1.23
C PHE A 116 -0.51 -7.07 -1.37
N ILE A 117 -1.66 -6.80 -0.75
CA ILE A 117 -2.86 -7.64 -0.89
C ILE A 117 -3.30 -7.56 -2.35
N SER A 118 -3.57 -8.70 -2.98
CA SER A 118 -4.06 -8.72 -4.36
C SER A 118 -5.49 -8.16 -4.45
N GLU A 119 -5.94 -7.76 -5.64
CA GLU A 119 -7.34 -7.34 -5.81
C GLU A 119 -8.30 -8.50 -5.51
N GLU A 120 -7.93 -9.75 -5.82
CA GLU A 120 -8.70 -10.93 -5.48
C GLU A 120 -8.81 -11.10 -3.96
N GLU A 121 -7.70 -11.02 -3.23
CA GLU A 121 -7.71 -11.09 -1.76
C GLU A 121 -8.52 -9.94 -1.15
N ARG A 122 -8.42 -8.74 -1.72
CA ARG A 122 -9.20 -7.58 -1.30
C ARG A 122 -10.70 -7.82 -1.50
N ILE A 123 -11.10 -8.35 -2.65
CA ILE A 123 -12.49 -8.73 -2.95
C ILE A 123 -12.97 -9.80 -1.98
N GLN A 124 -12.15 -10.81 -1.69
CA GLN A 124 -12.50 -11.86 -0.72
C GLN A 124 -12.72 -11.28 0.68
N ARG A 125 -11.86 -10.36 1.14
CA ARG A 125 -12.06 -9.65 2.42
C ARG A 125 -13.34 -8.83 2.44
N ILE A 126 -13.68 -8.16 1.34
CA ILE A 126 -14.95 -7.40 1.22
C ILE A 126 -16.15 -8.35 1.29
N LYS A 127 -16.10 -9.47 0.56
CA LYS A 127 -17.16 -10.48 0.58
C LYS A 127 -17.37 -11.03 1.99
N HIS A 128 -16.30 -11.42 2.68
CA HIS A 128 -16.38 -11.97 4.03
C HIS A 128 -16.85 -10.95 5.09
N SER A 129 -16.50 -9.67 4.92
CA SER A 129 -16.98 -8.62 5.83
C SER A 129 -18.43 -8.21 5.59
N THR A 130 -18.95 -8.38 4.37
CA THR A 130 -20.28 -7.87 3.97
C THR A 130 -21.34 -8.97 3.90
N TYR A 131 -20.96 -10.22 3.63
CA TYR A 131 -21.86 -11.35 3.41
C TYR A 131 -21.61 -12.50 4.42
N ASN A 132 -22.67 -13.13 4.89
CA ASN A 132 -22.67 -14.45 5.54
C ASN A 132 -23.30 -15.46 4.57
N ASN A 133 -22.57 -16.48 4.12
CA ASN A 133 -23.07 -17.50 3.18
C ASN A 133 -23.87 -16.93 1.99
N GLY A 134 -23.32 -15.91 1.32
CA GLY A 134 -23.96 -15.30 0.13
C GLY A 134 -25.11 -14.33 0.43
N ASN A 135 -25.55 -14.19 1.69
CA ASN A 135 -26.54 -13.20 2.10
C ASN A 135 -25.86 -12.00 2.77
N LEU A 136 -26.35 -10.77 2.51
CA LEU A 136 -25.89 -9.57 3.22
C LEU A 136 -26.00 -9.80 4.73
N LYS A 137 -24.94 -9.50 5.49
CA LYS A 137 -24.99 -9.55 6.96
C LYS A 137 -26.08 -8.59 7.44
N LYS A 138 -27.24 -9.15 7.77
CA LYS A 138 -28.42 -8.39 8.20
C LYS A 138 -28.19 -7.98 9.65
N PHE A 139 -27.86 -6.70 9.83
CA PHE A 139 -27.83 -6.10 11.15
C PHE A 139 -29.26 -5.98 11.66
N THR A 140 -29.66 -6.91 12.53
CA THR A 140 -31.02 -7.03 13.04
C THR A 140 -31.02 -6.50 14.48
N ILE A 141 -31.17 -5.18 14.62
CA ILE A 141 -31.32 -4.51 15.91
C ILE A 141 -32.47 -3.52 15.78
N ASN A 142 -33.21 -3.28 16.85
CA ASN A 142 -34.24 -2.24 16.85
C ASN A 142 -33.62 -0.87 17.12
N ASN A 143 -34.20 0.19 16.52
CA ASN A 143 -33.70 1.58 16.60
C ASN A 143 -33.42 2.06 18.06
N PRO A 144 -34.32 1.88 19.05
CA PRO A 144 -34.10 2.38 20.40
C PRO A 144 -32.90 1.74 21.09
N PHE A 145 -32.68 0.45 20.83
CA PHE A 145 -31.58 -0.30 21.43
C PHE A 145 -30.24 0.15 20.85
N LEU A 146 -30.17 0.38 19.54
CA LEU A 146 -28.96 0.91 18.91
C LEU A 146 -28.62 2.31 19.45
N ALA A 147 -29.62 3.17 19.62
CA ALA A 147 -29.42 4.51 20.17
C ALA A 147 -28.79 4.46 21.56
N ASN A 148 -29.24 3.58 22.44
CA ASN A 148 -28.61 3.39 23.75
C ASN A 148 -27.19 2.81 23.62
N LEU A 149 -27.03 1.81 22.77
CA LEU A 149 -25.77 1.07 22.63
C LEU A 149 -24.62 1.94 22.13
N VAL A 150 -24.85 2.85 21.18
CA VAL A 150 -23.81 3.74 20.64
C VAL A 150 -23.29 4.78 21.65
N TRP A 151 -24.01 4.99 22.76
CA TRP A 151 -23.57 5.83 23.89
C TRP A 151 -22.97 5.01 25.03
N LYS A 152 -23.19 3.69 25.06
CA LYS A 152 -22.60 2.77 26.05
C LYS A 152 -21.24 2.21 25.62
N ILE A 153 -21.09 1.85 24.34
CA ILE A 153 -19.86 1.27 23.80
C ILE A 153 -19.49 1.84 22.42
N PRO A 154 -18.19 1.85 22.06
CA PRO A 154 -17.75 2.28 20.73
C PRO A 154 -18.38 1.45 19.60
N LYS A 155 -18.65 2.10 18.46
CA LYS A 155 -19.18 1.43 17.25
C LYS A 155 -18.32 0.25 16.79
N THR A 156 -17.02 0.28 17.01
CA THR A 156 -16.10 -0.83 16.73
C THR A 156 -16.39 -2.06 17.60
N LYS A 157 -16.73 -1.86 18.88
CA LYS A 157 -17.13 -2.95 19.79
C LYS A 157 -18.53 -3.47 19.48
N ILE A 158 -19.46 -2.60 19.09
CA ILE A 158 -20.77 -3.01 18.58
C ILE A 158 -20.59 -3.90 17.34
N ALA A 159 -19.76 -3.46 16.40
CA ALA A 159 -19.48 -4.20 15.17
C ALA A 159 -18.92 -5.60 15.46
N GLU A 160 -17.98 -5.71 16.40
CA GLU A 160 -17.41 -6.98 16.87
C GLU A 160 -18.49 -7.92 17.46
N ILE A 161 -19.32 -7.43 18.39
CA ILE A 161 -20.38 -8.21 19.04
C ILE A 161 -21.37 -8.78 18.02
N TYR A 162 -21.75 -7.98 17.02
CA TYR A 162 -22.74 -8.37 16.02
C TYR A 162 -22.12 -9.00 14.76
N GLY A 163 -20.79 -9.17 14.72
CA GLY A 163 -20.09 -9.75 13.58
C GLY A 163 -20.22 -8.94 12.28
N VAL A 164 -20.49 -7.64 12.37
CA VAL A 164 -20.69 -6.73 11.23
C VAL A 164 -19.57 -5.68 11.13
N SER A 165 -19.58 -4.83 10.10
CA SER A 165 -18.65 -3.70 10.03
C SER A 165 -19.14 -2.50 10.84
N ASP A 166 -18.21 -1.73 11.40
CA ASP A 166 -18.48 -0.45 12.08
C ASP A 166 -19.16 0.58 11.14
N SER A 167 -18.81 0.52 9.85
CA SER A 167 -19.41 1.29 8.79
C SER A 167 -20.89 0.95 8.57
N LEU A 168 -21.29 -0.32 8.75
CA LEU A 168 -22.69 -0.75 8.70
C LEU A 168 -23.46 -0.15 9.88
N ILE A 169 -22.93 -0.23 11.10
CA ILE A 169 -23.51 0.43 12.28
C ILE A 169 -23.72 1.93 12.01
N GLY A 170 -22.72 2.59 11.40
CA GLY A 170 -22.82 4.00 10.99
C GLY A 170 -23.90 4.27 9.94
N LYS A 171 -24.10 3.37 8.96
CA LYS A 171 -25.20 3.46 7.99
C LYS A 171 -26.57 3.42 8.69
N TYR A 172 -26.75 2.52 9.65
CA TYR A 172 -27.98 2.43 10.42
C TYR A 172 -28.22 3.66 11.30
N CYS A 173 -27.19 4.20 11.96
CA CYS A 173 -27.31 5.44 12.72
C CYS A 173 -27.80 6.60 11.84
N ARG A 174 -27.28 6.72 10.61
CA ARG A 174 -27.74 7.74 9.65
C ARG A 174 -29.16 7.49 9.17
N LYS A 175 -29.47 6.25 8.76
CA LYS A 175 -30.79 5.83 8.28
C LYS A 175 -31.88 6.11 9.31
N TRP A 176 -31.57 5.91 10.59
CA TRP A 176 -32.49 6.07 11.71
C TRP A 176 -32.36 7.40 12.46
N LYS A 177 -31.54 8.34 11.96
CA LYS A 177 -31.29 9.66 12.57
C LYS A 177 -30.86 9.59 14.05
N ILE A 178 -30.10 8.55 14.42
CA ILE A 178 -29.57 8.36 15.78
C ILE A 178 -28.35 9.26 15.98
N LYS A 179 -28.42 10.14 16.99
CA LYS A 179 -27.26 10.93 17.43
C LYS A 179 -26.19 9.99 18.01
N SER A 180 -24.99 10.07 17.45
CA SER A 180 -23.83 9.30 17.90
C SER A 180 -22.81 10.22 18.59
N PRO A 181 -21.96 9.69 19.49
CA PRO A 181 -20.85 10.46 20.06
C PRO A 181 -19.94 11.03 18.98
N SER A 182 -19.40 12.23 19.21
CA SER A 182 -18.48 12.90 18.30
C SER A 182 -17.15 12.15 18.18
N ARG A 183 -16.42 12.44 17.10
CA ARG A 183 -15.08 11.86 16.90
C ARG A 183 -14.19 12.27 18.07
N GLY A 184 -13.60 11.28 18.75
CA GLY A 184 -12.76 11.49 19.94
C GLY A 184 -13.46 11.37 21.29
N TYR A 185 -14.80 11.28 21.36
CA TYR A 185 -15.53 11.08 22.63
C TYR A 185 -15.01 9.86 23.41
N TRP A 186 -14.93 8.70 22.74
CA TRP A 186 -14.45 7.44 23.33
C TRP A 186 -12.94 7.42 23.63
N VAL A 187 -12.16 8.33 23.03
CA VAL A 187 -10.74 8.48 23.35
C VAL A 187 -10.61 9.26 24.66
N ARG A 188 -11.31 10.39 24.77
CA ARG A 188 -11.36 11.19 26.01
C ARG A 188 -11.90 10.40 27.19
N LYS A 189 -13.00 9.67 27.01
CA LYS A 189 -13.61 8.86 28.07
C LYS A 189 -12.63 7.83 28.66
N ARG A 190 -11.89 7.11 27.79
CA ARG A 190 -10.86 6.16 28.24
C ARG A 190 -9.71 6.81 28.98
N TYR A 191 -9.33 8.03 28.58
CA TYR A 191 -8.26 8.78 29.23
C TYR A 191 -8.65 9.14 30.67
N ILE A 192 -9.86 9.67 30.85
CA ILE A 192 -10.43 9.99 32.17
C ILE A 192 -10.52 8.73 33.04
N GLU A 193 -11.07 7.63 32.50
CA GLU A 193 -11.17 6.34 33.21
C GLU A 193 -9.81 5.77 33.64
N LEU A 194 -8.71 6.11 32.94
CA LEU A 194 -7.35 5.70 33.29
C LEU A 194 -6.75 6.60 34.37
N GLU A 195 -6.99 7.91 34.31
CA GLU A 195 -6.56 8.85 35.35
C GLU A 195 -7.25 8.56 36.69
N ASP A 196 -8.56 8.29 36.67
CA ASP A 196 -9.32 7.93 37.88
C ASP A 196 -8.80 6.63 38.52
N LYS A 197 -8.40 5.63 37.72
CA LYS A 197 -7.82 4.39 38.23
C LYS A 197 -6.42 4.56 38.81
N ASN A 198 -5.66 5.51 38.28
CA ASN A 198 -4.29 5.80 38.74
C ASN A 198 -4.25 6.72 39.97
N ASN A 199 -5.36 7.40 40.30
CA ASN A 199 -5.51 8.23 41.51
C ASN A 199 -6.09 7.47 42.72
N ILE A 200 -6.40 6.18 42.56
CA ILE A 200 -6.98 5.30 43.61
C ILE A 200 -5.97 4.20 44.03
N GLY A 201 -4.75 4.21 43.48
CA GLY A 201 -3.65 3.30 43.85
C GLY A 201 -2.49 4.05 44.49
#